data_AF-A0A3B0WLL4-F1
#
_entry.id   AF-A0A3B0WLL4-F1
#
_cell.length_a   1.000
_cell.length_b   1.000
_cell.length_c   1.000
_cell.angle_alpha   90.00
_cell.angle_beta   90.00
_cell.angle_gamma   90.00
#
_symmetry.space_group_name_H-M   'P 1'
#
loop_
_entity.id
_entity.type
_entity.pdbx_description
1 polymer ?
#
loop_
_entity_poly.entity_id
_entity_poly.type
_entity_poly.pdbx_seq_one_letter_code
_entity_poly.pdbx_strand_id
1 'polypeptide(L)'
;MAKIVTLSFPINNWNHLYSLQQAIVHNNPLTGRSLGIKGHVVNQPFLHHKDTPISINFIQVDSAPNYPLIKPDQHELGLIHFHQQQLNTQIQVDRQVFEELRKNLMEYADIEGIHIMVSFGLLSESEHWQKDTTLQIVQLDYAMKGDT
;
A
#
# COMPACT_ATOMS: atom_id res chain seq x y z
N MET A 1 0.62 -25.25 -4.66
CA MET A 1 0.42 -24.20 -5.69
C MET A 1 0.21 -22.88 -4.98
N ALA A 2 0.91 -21.83 -5.38
CA ALA A 2 0.71 -20.49 -4.82
C ALA A 2 -0.71 -19.97 -5.10
N LYS A 3 -1.38 -19.45 -4.08
CA LYS A 3 -2.71 -18.84 -4.12
C LYS A 3 -2.61 -17.34 -3.88
N ILE A 4 -3.57 -16.58 -4.42
CA ILE A 4 -3.71 -15.15 -4.12
C ILE A 4 -4.60 -15.03 -2.88
N VAL A 5 -4.08 -14.38 -1.85
CA VAL A 5 -4.81 -14.04 -0.62
C VAL A 5 -5.05 -12.55 -0.61
N THR A 6 -6.31 -12.15 -0.41
CA THR A 6 -6.67 -10.73 -0.37
C THR A 6 -6.69 -10.21 1.07
N LEU A 7 -5.98 -9.13 1.35
CA LEU A 7 -6.08 -8.37 2.60
C LEU A 7 -6.72 -7.02 2.32
N SER A 8 -7.82 -6.71 3.01
CA SER A 8 -8.51 -5.43 2.89
C SER A 8 -8.54 -4.69 4.21
N PHE A 9 -8.36 -3.38 4.17
CA PHE A 9 -8.36 -2.51 5.36
C PHE A 9 -8.83 -1.10 4.99
N PRO A 10 -9.50 -0.40 5.93
CA PRO A 10 -9.81 1.01 5.76
C PRO A 10 -8.54 1.86 5.88
N ILE A 11 -8.52 2.97 5.16
CA ILE A 11 -7.53 4.03 5.38
C ILE A 11 -7.95 4.79 6.65
N ASN A 12 -7.17 4.65 7.72
CA ASN A 12 -7.43 5.34 8.98
C ASN A 12 -6.77 6.71 9.02
N ASN A 13 -5.59 6.82 8.41
CA ASN A 13 -4.83 8.05 8.29
C ASN A 13 -4.00 8.00 7.01
N TRP A 14 -3.85 9.15 6.35
CA TRP A 14 -2.89 9.31 5.27
C TRP A 14 -1.92 10.43 5.61
N ASN A 15 -0.64 10.22 5.32
CA ASN A 15 0.43 11.17 5.57
C ASN A 15 1.00 11.60 4.23
N HIS A 16 0.65 12.81 3.80
CA HIS A 16 1.34 13.47 2.69
C HIS A 16 2.61 14.14 3.23
N LEU A 17 3.78 13.67 2.80
CA LEU A 17 5.07 14.20 3.29
C LEU A 17 5.57 15.41 2.48
N TYR A 18 4.68 16.14 1.81
CA TYR A 18 5.06 17.38 1.12
C TYR A 18 4.91 18.57 2.07
N SER A 19 5.93 18.83 2.89
CA SER A 19 6.06 20.12 3.58
C SER A 19 7.01 21.03 2.79
N LEU A 20 6.65 22.32 2.65
CA LEU A 20 7.53 23.33 2.05
C LEU A 20 8.89 23.38 2.76
N GLN A 21 8.90 23.17 4.07
CA GLN A 21 10.11 23.07 4.87
C GLN A 21 10.97 21.87 4.48
N GLN A 22 10.41 20.67 4.26
CA GLN A 22 11.15 19.53 3.75
C GLN A 22 11.60 19.72 2.29
N ALA A 23 10.80 20.38 1.44
CA ALA A 23 11.21 20.71 0.07
C ALA A 23 12.41 21.67 0.04
N ILE A 24 12.47 22.62 0.98
CA ILE A 24 13.59 23.57 1.12
C ILE A 24 14.82 22.88 1.73
N VAL A 25 14.63 22.06 2.77
CA VAL A 25 15.74 21.36 3.48
C VAL A 25 16.32 20.21 2.65
N HIS A 26 15.51 19.51 1.86
CA HIS A 26 15.89 18.42 0.98
C HIS A 26 15.93 18.85 -0.48
N ASN A 27 16.41 20.06 -0.78
CA ASN A 27 16.72 20.53 -2.13
C ASN A 27 17.94 19.79 -2.74
N ASN A 28 18.00 18.48 -2.48
CA ASN A 28 18.89 17.49 -3.04
C ASN A 28 17.97 16.65 -3.95
N PRO A 29 18.25 16.55 -5.26
CA PRO A 29 17.35 15.96 -6.26
C PRO A 29 17.09 14.43 -6.12
N LEU A 30 17.42 13.83 -4.97
CA LEU A 30 17.45 12.38 -4.75
C LEU A 30 16.29 11.83 -3.92
N THR A 31 15.43 12.65 -3.32
CA THR A 31 14.29 12.17 -2.53
C THR A 31 12.98 12.54 -3.20
N GLY A 32 12.47 11.60 -4.01
CA GLY A 32 11.17 11.70 -4.64
C GLY A 32 10.04 11.90 -3.62
N ARG A 33 8.94 12.50 -4.09
CA ARG A 33 7.73 12.69 -3.28
C ARG A 33 7.28 11.35 -2.71
N SER A 34 6.77 11.36 -1.47
CA SER A 34 6.23 10.16 -0.86
C SER A 34 4.81 10.39 -0.33
N LEU A 35 4.03 9.33 -0.39
CA LEU A 35 2.65 9.27 0.07
C LEU A 35 2.51 8.04 0.96
N GLY A 36 2.23 8.28 2.25
CA GLY A 36 2.06 7.22 3.23
C GLY A 36 0.58 6.95 3.54
N ILE A 37 0.20 5.67 3.57
CA ILE A 37 -1.13 5.22 4.02
C ILE A 37 -0.94 4.34 5.26
N LYS A 38 -1.78 4.55 6.29
CA LYS A 38 -1.84 3.73 7.49
C LYS A 38 -3.25 3.20 7.73
N GLY A 39 -3.34 1.95 8.16
CA GLY A 39 -4.61 1.29 8.45
C GLY A 39 -4.41 0.10 9.38
N HIS A 40 -5.48 -0.67 9.54
CA HIS A 40 -5.49 -1.91 10.34
C HIS A 40 -6.22 -3.01 9.57
N VAL A 41 -5.57 -4.17 9.43
CA VAL A 41 -6.19 -5.37 8.90
C VAL A 41 -6.80 -6.14 10.07
N VAL A 42 -8.12 -6.24 10.10
CA VAL A 42 -8.86 -6.80 11.25
C VAL A 42 -9.36 -8.20 10.94
N ASN A 43 -9.20 -9.12 11.90
CA ASN A 43 -9.82 -10.44 11.94
C ASN A 43 -9.60 -11.30 10.67
N GLN A 44 -8.41 -11.24 10.07
CA GLN A 44 -8.08 -12.06 8.91
C GLN A 44 -7.50 -13.43 9.36
N PRO A 45 -8.06 -14.57 8.92
CA PRO A 45 -7.52 -15.90 9.24
C PRO A 45 -6.05 -16.05 8.82
N PHE A 46 -5.70 -15.47 7.67
CA PHE A 46 -4.33 -15.47 7.14
C PHE A 46 -3.31 -14.80 8.09
N LEU A 47 -3.79 -13.90 8.96
CA LEU A 47 -3.02 -13.21 10.01
C LEU A 47 -3.37 -13.74 11.41
N HIS A 48 -3.85 -14.98 11.51
CA HIS A 48 -4.24 -15.62 12.78
C HIS A 48 -5.30 -14.85 13.57
N HIS A 49 -6.25 -14.21 12.87
CA HIS A 49 -7.33 -13.41 13.46
C HIS A 49 -6.85 -12.23 14.33
N LYS A 50 -5.60 -11.78 14.16
CA LYS A 50 -5.06 -10.63 14.88
C LYS A 50 -5.41 -9.32 14.19
N ASP A 51 -5.70 -8.31 14.99
CA ASP A 51 -5.67 -6.93 14.54
C ASP A 51 -4.22 -6.55 14.25
N THR A 52 -3.94 -6.22 12.98
CA THR A 52 -2.59 -6.06 12.48
C THR A 52 -2.44 -4.68 11.83
N PRO A 53 -1.63 -3.77 12.40
CA PRO A 53 -1.32 -2.49 11.79
C PRO A 53 -0.65 -2.68 10.43
N ILE A 54 -1.03 -1.84 9.46
CA ILE A 54 -0.40 -1.81 8.14
C ILE A 54 0.03 -0.39 7.77
N SER A 55 1.23 -0.28 7.20
CA SER A 55 1.79 0.94 6.66
C SER A 55 2.32 0.73 5.24
N ILE A 56 1.92 1.61 4.34
CA ILE A 56 2.29 1.58 2.92
C ILE A 56 2.93 2.92 2.60
N ASN A 57 4.08 2.90 1.95
CA ASN A 57 4.73 4.11 1.48
C ASN A 57 4.92 4.05 -0.04
N PHE A 58 4.22 4.91 -0.76
CA PHE A 58 4.45 5.11 -2.20
C PHE A 58 5.57 6.11 -2.40
N ILE A 59 6.54 5.76 -3.23
CA ILE A 59 7.71 6.58 -3.52
C ILE A 59 7.68 6.95 -5.00
N GLN A 60 7.52 8.24 -5.30
CA GLN A 60 7.60 8.73 -6.66
C GLN A 60 9.04 8.60 -7.17
N VAL A 61 9.22 7.97 -8.33
CA VAL A 61 10.48 7.92 -9.07
C VAL A 61 10.36 8.65 -10.40
N ASP A 62 11.50 9.06 -10.97
CA ASP A 62 11.54 9.90 -12.18
C ASP A 62 11.13 9.15 -13.47
N SER A 63 11.29 7.82 -13.48
CA SER A 63 10.95 6.94 -14.61
C SER A 63 10.05 5.80 -14.14
N ALA A 64 9.20 5.29 -15.04
CA ALA A 64 8.38 4.10 -14.81
C ALA A 64 9.19 2.97 -14.15
N PRO A 65 8.81 2.51 -12.94
CA PRO A 65 9.44 1.36 -12.32
C PRO A 65 9.33 0.13 -13.21
N ASN A 66 10.38 -0.69 -13.25
CA ASN A 66 10.32 -1.98 -13.93
C ASN A 66 9.71 -3.02 -12.98
N TYR A 67 8.42 -3.29 -13.13
CA TYR A 67 7.73 -4.32 -12.37
C TYR A 67 7.95 -5.70 -13.00
N PRO A 68 8.63 -6.66 -12.33
CA PRO A 68 8.92 -7.95 -12.93
C PRO A 68 7.64 -8.78 -13.13
N LEU A 69 7.59 -9.55 -14.20
CA LEU A 69 6.49 -10.49 -14.46
C LEU A 69 6.67 -11.76 -13.63
N ILE A 70 5.64 -12.15 -12.90
CA ILE A 70 5.57 -13.42 -12.15
C ILE A 70 4.89 -14.51 -13.00
N LYS A 71 3.85 -14.13 -13.75
CA LYS A 71 3.10 -14.99 -14.70
C LYS A 71 2.75 -14.15 -15.94
N PRO A 72 2.27 -14.76 -17.04
CA PRO A 72 1.67 -13.99 -18.11
C PRO A 72 0.61 -13.04 -17.52
N ASP A 73 0.77 -11.75 -17.81
CA ASP A 73 -0.11 -10.66 -17.37
C ASP A 73 -0.18 -10.38 -15.85
N GLN A 74 0.79 -10.88 -15.06
CA GLN A 74 0.85 -10.62 -13.62
C GLN A 74 2.21 -10.04 -13.21
N HIS A 75 2.20 -8.78 -12.77
CA HIS A 75 3.39 -8.07 -12.28
C HIS A 75 3.54 -8.16 -10.76
N GLU A 76 4.78 -8.19 -10.27
CA GLU A 76 5.09 -7.89 -8.88
C GLU A 76 5.06 -6.38 -8.68
N LEU A 77 4.12 -5.88 -7.88
CA LEU A 77 4.02 -4.45 -7.56
C LEU A 77 5.01 -4.05 -6.46
N GLY A 78 5.39 -5.00 -5.62
CA GLY A 78 6.35 -4.81 -4.55
C GLY A 78 6.28 -5.93 -3.52
N LEU A 79 6.96 -5.72 -2.40
CA LEU A 79 7.06 -6.68 -1.32
C LEU A 79 6.43 -6.11 -0.05
N ILE A 80 5.71 -6.96 0.69
CA ILE A 80 5.16 -6.63 2.00
C ILE A 80 5.83 -7.50 3.05
N HIS A 81 6.30 -6.85 4.12
CA HIS A 81 6.99 -7.49 5.23
C HIS A 81 6.05 -7.59 6.42
N PHE A 82 6.00 -8.76 7.03
CA PHE A 82 5.35 -8.95 8.33
C PHE A 82 6.41 -9.08 9.42
N HIS A 83 6.69 -8.00 10.14
CA HIS A 83 7.73 -7.97 11.19
C HIS A 83 7.13 -7.36 12.46
N GLN A 84 7.48 -7.87 13.66
CA GLN A 84 6.98 -7.31 14.93
C GLN A 84 5.45 -7.09 15.00
N GLN A 85 4.66 -7.96 14.37
CA GLN A 85 3.18 -7.86 14.32
C GLN A 85 2.65 -6.64 13.53
N GLN A 86 3.46 -6.06 12.65
CA GLN A 86 3.04 -4.98 11.75
C GLN A 86 3.40 -5.34 10.30
N LEU A 87 2.55 -4.89 9.39
CA LEU A 87 2.73 -5.02 7.95
C LEU A 87 3.32 -3.74 7.39
N ASN A 88 4.43 -3.86 6.66
CA ASN A 88 5.10 -2.71 6.08
C ASN A 88 5.46 -2.97 4.62
N THR A 89 5.21 -2.00 3.75
CA THR A 89 5.61 -2.08 2.35
C THR A 89 6.02 -0.71 1.81
N GLN A 90 6.91 -0.73 0.82
CA GLN A 90 7.27 0.43 0.02
C GLN A 90 7.07 0.07 -1.46
N ILE A 91 6.34 0.91 -2.17
CA ILE A 91 6.01 0.70 -3.58
C ILE A 91 6.52 1.91 -4.37
N GLN A 92 7.41 1.67 -5.32
CA GLN A 92 7.85 2.72 -6.24
C GLN A 92 6.77 2.91 -7.31
N VAL A 93 6.47 4.16 -7.65
CA VAL A 93 5.51 4.52 -8.70
C VAL A 93 6.05 5.67 -9.52
N ASP A 94 5.70 5.75 -10.79
CA ASP A 94 6.01 6.94 -11.58
C ASP A 94 5.14 8.13 -11.16
N ARG A 95 5.49 9.29 -11.72
CA ARG A 95 4.77 10.54 -11.47
C ARG A 95 3.29 10.48 -11.83
N GLN A 96 2.92 9.83 -12.93
CA GLN A 96 1.53 9.81 -13.38
C GLN A 96 0.67 9.02 -12.38
N VAL A 97 1.13 7.83 -12.02
CA VAL A 97 0.46 6.97 -11.02
C VAL A 97 0.44 7.64 -9.64
N PHE A 98 1.55 8.28 -9.24
CA PHE A 98 1.61 8.98 -7.96
C PHE A 98 0.57 10.11 -7.85
N GLU A 99 0.47 10.96 -8.87
CA GLU A 99 -0.48 12.08 -8.86
C GLU A 99 -1.93 11.60 -8.94
N GLU A 100 -2.21 10.51 -9.66
CA GLU A 100 -3.55 9.90 -9.69
C GLU A 100 -3.94 9.33 -8.32
N LEU A 101 -3.05 8.56 -7.67
CA LEU A 101 -3.27 8.05 -6.32
C LEU A 101 -3.50 9.20 -5.33
N ARG A 102 -2.66 10.25 -5.39
CA ARG A 102 -2.79 11.43 -4.53
C ARG A 102 -4.13 12.11 -4.76
N LYS A 103 -4.52 12.34 -6.02
CA LYS A 103 -5.78 13.00 -6.37
C LYS A 103 -6.97 12.20 -5.86
N ASN A 104 -7.03 10.91 -6.17
CA ASN A 104 -8.15 10.05 -5.78
C ASN A 104 -8.28 10.01 -4.25
N LEU A 105 -7.18 9.85 -3.52
CA LEU A 105 -7.23 9.83 -2.06
C LEU A 105 -7.65 11.19 -1.47
N MET A 106 -7.18 12.30 -2.04
CA MET A 106 -7.56 13.64 -1.57
C MET A 106 -9.03 13.98 -1.85
N GLU A 107 -9.52 13.67 -3.04
CA GLU A 107 -10.90 14.00 -3.43
C GLU A 107 -11.94 13.30 -2.54
N TYR A 108 -11.63 12.08 -2.08
CA TYR A 108 -12.56 11.30 -1.28
C TYR A 108 -12.30 11.39 0.24
N ALA A 109 -11.15 11.88 0.68
CA ALA A 109 -10.84 12.01 2.11
C ALA A 109 -11.71 13.05 2.84
N ASP A 110 -12.20 14.07 2.11
CA ASP A 110 -12.96 15.19 2.69
C ASP A 110 -14.49 14.97 2.62
N ILE A 111 -14.95 13.84 2.08
CA ILE A 111 -16.39 13.56 1.97
C ILE A 111 -16.86 12.83 3.23
N GLU A 112 -17.69 13.52 4.02
CA GLU A 112 -18.30 12.95 5.23
C GLU A 112 -19.11 11.69 4.89
N GLY A 113 -18.88 10.61 5.66
CA GLY A 113 -19.54 9.32 5.48
C GLY A 113 -19.01 8.45 4.33
N ILE A 114 -17.90 8.83 3.67
CA ILE A 114 -17.20 7.98 2.70
C ILE A 114 -15.90 7.46 3.31
N HIS A 115 -15.73 6.14 3.26
CA HIS A 115 -14.52 5.44 3.67
C HIS A 115 -13.80 4.85 2.46
N ILE A 116 -12.48 5.04 2.40
CA ILE A 116 -11.64 4.42 1.38
C ILE A 116 -11.11 3.08 1.94
N MET A 117 -11.40 2.00 1.22
CA MET A 117 -10.92 0.66 1.49
C MET A 117 -9.79 0.34 0.51
N VAL A 118 -8.64 -0.11 1.02
CA VAL A 118 -7.54 -0.63 0.19
C VAL A 118 -7.53 -2.14 0.29
N SER A 119 -7.26 -2.82 -0.83
CA SER A 119 -7.13 -4.28 -0.90
C SER A 119 -5.83 -4.68 -1.58
N PHE A 120 -5.09 -5.58 -0.96
CA PHE A 120 -3.89 -6.20 -1.51
C PHE A 120 -4.14 -7.64 -1.90
N GLY A 121 -3.79 -8.01 -3.14
CA GLY A 121 -3.61 -9.40 -3.52
C GLY A 121 -2.17 -9.82 -3.22
N LEU A 122 -2.00 -10.80 -2.34
CA LEU A 122 -0.71 -11.33 -1.92
C LEU A 122 -0.51 -12.75 -2.45
N LEU A 123 0.64 -13.01 -3.06
CA LEU A 123 0.99 -14.36 -3.49
C LEU A 123 1.53 -15.16 -2.30
N SER A 124 0.86 -16.26 -1.94
CA SER A 124 1.25 -17.11 -0.81
C SER A 124 1.11 -18.60 -1.14
N GLU A 125 2.06 -19.41 -0.68
CA GLU A 125 1.98 -20.87 -0.72
C GLU A 125 1.43 -21.46 0.58
N SER A 126 1.29 -20.64 1.63
CA SER A 126 0.89 -21.08 2.97
C SER A 126 -0.55 -20.69 3.28
N GLU A 127 -1.16 -21.42 4.22
CA GLU A 127 -2.48 -21.08 4.76
C GLU A 127 -2.45 -19.90 5.72
N HIS A 128 -1.31 -19.68 6.37
CA HIS A 128 -1.08 -18.60 7.33
C HIS A 128 0.24 -17.90 7.00
N TRP A 129 0.31 -16.60 7.27
CA TRP A 129 1.52 -15.84 7.09
C TRP A 129 2.47 -16.01 8.29
N GLN A 130 3.67 -16.51 8.02
CA GLN A 130 4.72 -16.63 9.03
C GLN A 130 5.32 -15.26 9.39
N LYS A 131 5.51 -15.02 10.68
CA LYS A 131 6.17 -13.81 11.17
C LYS A 131 7.62 -13.74 10.65
N ASP A 132 8.08 -12.53 10.37
CA ASP A 132 9.41 -12.19 9.88
C ASP A 132 9.68 -12.72 8.47
N THR A 133 8.61 -12.85 7.67
CA THR A 133 8.65 -13.22 6.25
C THR A 133 8.05 -12.14 5.36
N THR A 134 8.35 -12.25 4.06
CA THR A 134 7.93 -11.30 3.02
C THR A 134 7.03 -12.01 2.03
N LEU A 135 6.01 -11.32 1.51
CA LEU A 135 5.16 -11.80 0.41
C LEU A 135 5.15 -10.79 -0.75
N GLN A 136 4.95 -11.31 -1.96
CA GLN A 136 4.75 -10.48 -3.14
C GLN A 136 3.35 -9.86 -3.15
N ILE A 137 3.30 -8.56 -3.40
CA ILE A 137 2.07 -7.85 -3.76
C ILE A 137 1.91 -7.95 -5.27
N VAL A 138 0.78 -8.49 -5.71
CA VAL A 138 0.47 -8.70 -7.13
C VAL A 138 -0.76 -7.93 -7.59
N GLN A 139 -1.49 -7.34 -6.66
CA GLN A 139 -2.67 -6.54 -6.92
C GLN A 139 -2.84 -5.50 -5.81
N LEU A 140 -3.23 -4.29 -6.17
CA LEU A 140 -3.56 -3.20 -5.26
C LEU A 140 -4.79 -2.50 -5.80
N ASP A 141 -5.91 -2.64 -5.10
CA ASP A 141 -7.16 -1.98 -5.43
C ASP A 141 -7.57 -1.02 -4.32
N TYR A 142 -8.37 -0.01 -4.68
CA TYR A 142 -9.07 0.84 -3.73
C TYR A 142 -10.55 0.92 -4.10
N ALA A 143 -11.41 0.96 -3.09
CA ALA A 143 -12.85 1.06 -3.24
C ALA A 143 -13.41 2.08 -2.25
N MET A 144 -14.42 2.85 -2.68
CA MET A 144 -15.17 3.74 -1.81
C MET A 144 -16.34 2.97 -1.19
N LYS A 145 -16.55 3.14 0.10
CA LYS A 145 -17.69 2.58 0.82
C LYS A 145 -18.37 3.70 1.60
N GLY A 146 -19.65 3.96 1.28
CA GLY A 146 -20.47 4.89 2.06
C GLY A 146 -20.95 4.26 3.36
N ASP A 147 -21.26 5.10 4.35
CA ASP A 147 -21.99 4.69 5.54
C ASP A 147 -23.39 4.20 5.15
N THR A 148 -23.66 2.93 5.44
CA THR A 148 -24.99 2.31 5.36
C THR A 148 -25.57 2.14 6.73
#